data_AF-A0A3Q9EXF8-F1
#
_entry.id   AF-A0A3Q9EXF8-F1
#
_cell.length_a   1.000
_cell.length_b   1.000
_cell.length_c   1.000
_cell.angle_alpha   90.00
_cell.angle_beta   90.00
_cell.angle_gamma   90.00
#
_symmetry.space_group_name_H-M   'P 1'
#
loop_
_entity.id
_entity.type
_entity.pdbx_description
1 polymer ?
#
loop_
_entity_poly.entity_id
_entity_poly.type
_entity_poly.pdbx_seq_one_letter_code
_entity_poly.pdbx_strand_id
1 'polypeptide(L)'
;MRDHRQEIADALADSTRTDRDTAHRVLAIAVHWAANSPGLPDRASDDGAPDGADALTALFAMDDALTDALGLADALPGLLEAARPGESVKRRITELMDKLTAAAGRVTSERAALAEFLKKEEELRRCEVEHEKLRREVEEFRRLERLAEMRDQLRAQREALDTRFRELRARNLGALDEELRTAADALLQLTEEQLAVLEPRTRQALEQAVSAQEVLANAEYDLSEGSHQLAADQDRLERIQAEQGKVFTSLARYAQADRELAQALRKGAGADTPGPVPGQGLTLEEVEDLTRTIEQQLIKADEILGRILTAPQEEDGGTRITGTQP
;
A
#
# COMPACT_ATOMS: atom_id res chain seq x y z
N MET A 1 30.49 -0.64 17.04
CA MET A 1 30.08 0.78 16.95
C MET A 1 30.11 1.35 18.36
N ARG A 2 30.78 2.47 18.61
CA ARG A 2 30.72 3.12 19.93
C ARG A 2 29.31 3.68 20.12
N ASP A 3 28.69 3.36 21.25
CA ASP A 3 27.34 3.83 21.56
C ASP A 3 27.39 5.34 21.80
N HIS A 4 26.77 6.12 20.91
CA HIS A 4 26.79 7.58 20.99
C HIS A 4 26.14 8.09 22.28
N ARG A 5 25.26 7.30 22.91
CA ARG A 5 24.73 7.60 24.25
C ARG A 5 25.81 7.50 25.32
N GLN A 6 26.72 6.53 25.19
CA GLN A 6 27.89 6.39 26.05
C GLN A 6 28.85 7.56 25.84
N GLU A 7 29.08 8.01 24.61
CA GLU A 7 29.96 9.15 24.33
C GLU A 7 29.38 10.49 24.84
N ILE A 8 28.05 10.66 24.80
CA ILE A 8 27.37 11.82 25.42
C ILE A 8 27.45 11.74 26.95
N ALA A 9 27.23 10.56 27.54
CA ALA A 9 27.35 10.34 28.97
C ALA A 9 28.79 10.58 29.47
N ASP A 10 29.80 10.10 28.74
CA ASP A 10 31.22 10.30 29.05
C ASP A 10 31.61 11.77 28.91
N ALA A 11 31.06 12.49 27.92
CA ALA A 11 31.29 13.92 27.77
C ALA A 11 30.65 14.73 28.91
N LEU A 12 29.48 14.31 29.40
CA LEU A 12 28.78 14.94 30.54
C LEU A 12 29.44 14.59 31.90
N ALA A 13 30.07 13.43 32.02
CA ALA A 13 30.77 12.99 33.23
C ALA A 13 32.17 13.58 33.40
N ASP A 14 32.76 14.15 32.33
CA ASP A 14 34.08 14.78 32.35
C ASP A 14 34.03 16.18 32.99
N SER A 15 34.13 16.22 34.32
CA SER A 15 34.08 17.44 35.15
C SER A 15 35.32 18.34 35.02
N THR A 16 36.31 17.94 34.23
CA THR A 16 37.52 18.75 34.00
C THR A 16 37.34 19.81 32.92
N ARG A 17 36.20 19.80 32.21
CA ARG A 17 35.88 20.73 31.12
C ARG A 17 34.94 21.83 31.58
N THR A 18 35.00 22.97 30.90
CA THR A 18 34.02 24.02 31.12
C THR A 18 32.65 23.59 30.57
N ASP A 19 31.57 23.99 31.24
CA ASP A 19 30.19 23.64 30.84
C ASP A 19 29.89 23.98 29.37
N ARG A 20 30.54 25.03 28.86
CA ARG A 20 30.46 25.45 27.47
C ARG A 20 31.08 24.44 26.49
N ASP A 21 32.24 23.89 26.82
CA ASP A 21 32.91 22.88 25.99
C ASP A 21 32.14 21.55 26.01
N THR A 22 31.53 21.22 27.15
CA THR A 22 30.67 20.05 27.30
C THR A 22 29.41 20.19 26.46
N ALA A 23 28.73 21.34 26.52
CA ALA A 23 27.55 21.62 25.69
C ALA A 23 27.86 21.58 24.18
N HIS A 24 28.99 22.16 23.75
CA HIS A 24 29.41 22.09 22.35
C HIS A 24 29.72 20.67 21.89
N ARG A 25 30.27 19.83 22.77
CA ARG A 25 30.62 18.44 22.43
C ARG A 25 29.37 17.55 22.36
N VAL A 26 28.41 17.74 23.26
CA VAL A 26 27.12 17.05 23.22
C VAL A 26 26.33 17.44 21.96
N LEU A 27 26.29 18.73 21.61
CA LEU A 27 25.69 19.19 20.36
C LEU A 27 26.40 18.64 19.13
N ALA A 28 27.73 18.59 19.13
CA ALA A 28 28.50 18.01 18.03
C ALA A 28 28.25 16.49 17.88
N ILE A 29 28.14 15.75 18.99
CA ILE A 29 27.83 14.31 18.97
C ILE A 29 26.38 14.07 18.54
N ALA A 30 25.42 14.89 19.01
CA ALA A 30 24.02 14.79 18.62
C ALA A 30 23.81 15.10 17.12
N VAL A 31 24.48 16.13 16.59
CA VAL A 31 24.47 16.43 15.14
C VAL A 31 25.20 15.36 14.34
N HIS A 32 26.31 14.81 14.85
CA HIS A 32 27.01 13.72 14.20
C HIS A 32 26.19 12.43 14.17
N TRP A 33 25.45 12.14 15.26
CA TRP A 33 24.52 11.04 15.34
C TRP A 33 23.32 11.25 14.42
N ALA A 34 22.73 12.44 14.37
CA ALA A 34 21.64 12.75 13.43
C ALA A 34 22.10 12.65 11.96
N ALA A 35 23.35 13.02 11.65
CA ALA A 35 23.93 12.92 10.31
C ALA A 35 24.37 11.51 9.93
N ASN A 36 24.74 10.67 10.92
CA ASN A 36 25.20 9.30 10.70
C ASN A 36 24.19 8.23 11.10
N SER A 37 23.00 8.61 11.59
CA SER A 37 21.92 7.68 11.85
C SER A 37 21.53 7.13 10.49
N PRO A 38 21.87 5.87 10.17
CA PRO A 38 21.29 5.25 9.02
C PRO A 38 19.83 5.05 9.40
N GLY A 39 18.94 5.86 8.85
CA GLY A 39 17.54 5.50 8.70
C GLY A 39 17.46 4.29 7.78
N LEU A 40 17.86 3.12 8.28
CA LEU A 40 17.60 1.82 7.72
C LEU A 40 17.50 0.84 8.90
N PRO A 41 16.40 0.10 9.04
CA PRO A 41 16.30 -0.96 10.02
C PRO A 41 17.36 -2.02 9.71
N ASP A 42 18.36 -2.14 10.57
CA ASP A 42 19.23 -3.30 10.60
C ASP A 42 18.43 -4.48 11.19
N ARG A 43 17.72 -5.17 10.29
CA ARG A 43 17.40 -6.59 10.41
C ARG A 43 17.37 -7.21 9.03
N ALA A 44 18.56 -7.54 8.54
CA ALA A 44 18.69 -8.64 7.60
C ALA A 44 18.43 -9.95 8.37
N SER A 45 17.32 -10.61 8.07
CA SER A 45 17.02 -12.07 8.10
C SER A 45 15.49 -12.14 7.91
N ASP A 46 14.89 -12.63 6.83
CA ASP A 46 15.31 -13.58 5.81
C ASP A 46 14.30 -13.40 4.64
N ASP A 47 14.78 -13.45 3.39
CA ASP A 47 14.02 -13.48 2.12
C ASP A 47 12.83 -12.50 1.93
N GLY A 48 13.14 -11.31 1.43
CA GLY A 48 12.18 -10.40 0.81
C GLY A 48 12.85 -9.08 0.50
N ALA A 49 12.90 -8.69 -0.78
CA ALA A 49 13.39 -7.37 -1.16
C ALA A 49 12.65 -6.31 -0.34
N PRO A 50 13.34 -5.28 0.20
CA PRO A 50 12.69 -4.23 0.99
C PRO A 50 11.52 -3.67 0.18
N ASP A 51 10.32 -3.78 0.73
CA ASP A 51 9.11 -3.33 0.07
C ASP A 51 9.25 -1.82 -0.22
N GLY A 52 8.95 -1.42 -1.46
CA GLY A 52 9.06 -0.02 -1.88
C GLY A 52 8.21 0.90 -1.00
N ALA A 53 7.14 0.36 -0.41
CA ALA A 53 6.28 1.03 0.55
C ALA A 53 7.01 1.40 1.86
N ASP A 54 7.87 0.54 2.39
CA ASP A 54 8.63 0.81 3.63
C ASP A 54 9.69 1.90 3.41
N ALA A 55 10.34 1.88 2.24
CA ALA A 55 11.31 2.89 1.84
C ALA A 55 10.65 4.27 1.65
N LEU A 56 9.45 4.32 1.04
CA LEU A 56 8.69 5.55 0.88
C LEU A 56 8.14 6.08 2.21
N THR A 57 7.69 5.20 3.10
CA THR A 57 7.22 5.59 4.44
C THR A 57 8.34 6.18 5.27
N ALA A 58 9.54 5.58 5.23
CA ALA A 58 10.73 6.13 5.87
C ALA A 58 11.14 7.49 5.28
N LEU A 59 11.00 7.66 3.96
CA LEU A 59 11.26 8.93 3.27
C LEU A 59 10.27 10.02 3.70
N PHE A 60 8.98 9.71 3.84
CA PHE A 60 7.96 10.65 4.29
C PHE A 60 8.15 11.04 5.76
N ALA A 61 8.45 10.09 6.64
CA ALA A 61 8.75 10.38 8.04
C ALA A 61 10.01 11.25 8.20
N MET A 62 11.03 11.02 7.36
CA MET A 62 12.23 11.86 7.31
C MET A 62 11.89 13.27 6.80
N ASP A 63 10.99 13.41 5.82
CA ASP A 63 10.58 14.71 5.29
C ASP A 63 9.71 15.51 6.25
N ASP A 64 8.83 14.86 7.01
CA ASP A 64 8.06 15.50 8.07
C ASP A 64 8.99 15.98 9.20
N ALA A 65 9.97 15.15 9.58
CA ALA A 65 11.01 15.55 10.52
C ALA A 65 11.90 16.69 10.00
N LEU A 66 12.16 16.75 8.69
CA LEU A 66 12.89 17.85 8.05
C LEU A 66 12.04 19.13 7.97
N THR A 67 10.73 19.00 7.79
CA THR A 67 9.78 20.12 7.80
C THR A 67 9.68 20.73 9.19
N ASP A 68 9.62 19.90 10.23
CA ASP A 68 9.69 20.36 11.63
C ASP A 68 11.06 20.96 11.97
N ALA A 69 12.14 20.45 11.36
CA ALA A 69 13.48 21.00 11.50
C ALA A 69 13.65 22.39 10.83
N LEU A 70 12.75 22.84 9.96
CA LEU A 70 12.75 24.22 9.45
C LEU A 70 12.49 25.22 10.58
N GLY A 71 11.62 24.89 11.54
CA GLY A 71 11.43 25.71 12.74
C GLY A 71 12.71 25.79 13.59
N LEU A 72 13.52 24.74 13.57
CA LEU A 72 14.86 24.73 14.18
C LEU A 72 15.85 25.58 13.39
N ALA A 73 15.78 25.55 12.06
CA ALA A 73 16.62 26.34 11.15
C ALA A 73 16.37 27.86 11.28
N ASP A 74 15.13 28.26 11.57
CA ASP A 74 14.78 29.67 11.85
C ASP A 74 15.26 30.13 13.23
N ALA A 75 15.29 29.24 14.22
CA ALA A 75 15.75 29.53 15.59
C ALA A 75 17.29 29.44 15.75
N LEU A 76 17.95 28.64 14.92
CA LEU A 76 19.39 28.35 14.96
C LEU A 76 20.28 29.60 14.84
N PRO A 77 20.03 30.57 13.92
CA PRO A 77 20.82 31.79 13.83
C PRO A 77 20.82 32.59 15.13
N GLY A 78 19.65 32.72 15.79
CA GLY A 78 19.53 33.42 17.07
C GLY A 78 20.26 32.70 18.21
N LEU A 79 20.20 31.36 18.24
CA LEU A 79 20.97 30.53 19.17
C LEU A 79 22.48 30.63 18.93
N LEU A 80 22.92 30.71 17.68
CA LEU A 80 24.33 30.86 17.32
C LEU A 80 24.86 32.26 17.62
N GLU A 81 24.07 33.32 17.46
CA GLU A 81 24.46 34.66 17.91
C GLU A 81 24.64 34.70 19.44
N ALA A 82 23.72 34.10 20.19
CA ALA A 82 23.79 34.01 21.64
C ALA A 82 24.99 33.18 22.13
N ALA A 83 25.29 32.06 21.46
CA ALA A 83 26.35 31.13 21.86
C ALA A 83 27.78 31.58 21.48
N ARG A 84 27.94 32.66 20.69
CA ARG A 84 29.24 33.15 20.17
C ARG A 84 30.22 32.03 19.75
N PRO A 85 29.81 31.10 18.88
CA PRO A 85 30.69 30.04 18.41
C PRO A 85 31.78 30.63 17.50
N GLY A 86 32.93 29.94 17.45
CA GLY A 86 34.03 30.30 16.54
C GLY A 86 33.63 30.17 15.06
N GLU A 87 34.35 30.89 14.19
CA GLU A 87 34.04 31.06 12.76
C GLU A 87 33.95 29.73 11.97
N SER A 88 34.71 28.72 12.37
CA SER A 88 34.69 27.38 11.74
C SER A 88 33.37 26.64 11.98
N VAL A 89 32.78 26.79 13.16
CA VAL A 89 31.49 26.16 13.52
C VAL A 89 30.35 26.86 12.80
N LYS A 90 30.39 28.20 12.72
CA LYS A 90 29.42 28.98 11.94
C LYS A 90 29.39 28.53 10.48
N ARG A 91 30.56 28.49 9.83
CA ARG A 91 30.67 28.06 8.43
C ARG A 91 30.12 26.65 8.19
N ARG A 92 30.42 25.71 9.09
CA ARG A 92 29.95 24.32 8.97
C ARG A 92 28.44 24.21 9.15
N ILE A 93 27.84 24.98 10.05
CA ILE A 93 26.38 24.98 10.24
C ILE A 93 25.69 25.62 9.04
N THR A 94 26.21 26.73 8.51
CA THR A 94 25.68 27.33 7.29
C THR A 94 25.74 26.35 6.12
N GLU A 95 26.85 25.65 5.92
CA GLU A 95 26.98 24.64 4.85
C GLU A 95 25.99 23.46 5.02
N LEU A 96 25.74 23.04 6.27
CA LEU A 96 24.74 22.00 6.55
C LEU A 96 23.31 22.49 6.30
N MET A 97 23.00 23.74 6.68
CA MET A 97 21.71 24.36 6.38
C MET A 97 21.47 24.46 4.88
N ASP A 98 22.47 24.93 4.11
CA ASP A 98 22.36 25.01 2.65
C ASP A 98 22.09 23.62 2.03
N LYS A 99 22.75 22.57 2.52
CA LYS A 99 22.52 21.18 2.08
C LYS A 99 21.13 20.68 2.43
N LEU A 100 20.62 21.00 3.62
CA LEU A 100 19.26 20.64 4.05
C LEU A 100 18.21 21.36 3.22
N THR A 101 18.37 22.66 2.97
CA THR A 101 17.46 23.43 2.11
C THR A 101 17.46 22.89 0.67
N ALA A 102 18.63 22.53 0.12
CA ALA A 102 18.72 21.91 -1.20
C ALA A 102 18.10 20.50 -1.25
N ALA A 103 18.19 19.73 -0.16
CA ALA A 103 17.51 18.43 -0.06
C ALA A 103 15.98 18.59 0.01
N ALA A 104 15.47 19.50 0.85
CA ALA A 104 14.05 19.82 0.93
C ALA A 104 13.49 20.32 -0.41
N GLY A 105 14.24 21.15 -1.14
CA GLY A 105 13.89 21.58 -2.50
C GLY A 105 13.78 20.42 -3.49
N ARG A 106 14.63 19.39 -3.38
CA ARG A 106 14.52 18.19 -4.21
C ARG A 106 13.31 17.35 -3.83
N VAL A 107 13.09 17.09 -2.54
CA VAL A 107 11.94 16.29 -2.08
C VAL A 107 10.61 16.92 -2.48
N THR A 108 10.48 18.25 -2.34
CA THR A 108 9.28 18.97 -2.79
C THR A 108 9.07 18.86 -4.31
N SER A 109 10.14 18.91 -5.11
CA SER A 109 10.04 18.71 -6.57
C SER A 109 9.63 17.28 -6.95
N GLU A 110 10.16 16.27 -6.26
CA GLU A 110 9.80 14.87 -6.47
C GLU A 110 8.35 14.59 -6.04
N ARG A 111 7.88 15.23 -4.95
CA ARG A 111 6.46 15.17 -4.53
C ARG A 111 5.54 15.75 -5.59
N ALA A 112 5.90 16.88 -6.20
CA ALA A 112 5.13 17.47 -7.28
C ALA A 112 5.09 16.53 -8.51
N ALA A 113 6.21 15.91 -8.86
CA ALA A 113 6.27 14.92 -9.93
C ALA A 113 5.39 13.68 -9.62
N LEU A 114 5.46 13.14 -8.40
CA LEU A 114 4.62 12.03 -7.95
C LEU A 114 3.12 12.38 -8.04
N ALA A 115 2.74 13.58 -7.59
CA ALA A 115 1.36 14.04 -7.69
C ALA A 115 0.87 14.13 -9.16
N GLU A 116 1.73 14.57 -10.09
CA GLU A 116 1.41 14.53 -11.52
C GLU A 116 1.28 13.10 -12.06
N PHE A 117 2.11 12.17 -11.59
CA PHE A 117 2.01 10.76 -11.98
C PHE A 117 0.71 10.12 -11.49
N LEU A 118 0.34 10.33 -10.22
CA LEU A 118 -0.92 9.83 -9.67
C LEU A 118 -2.13 10.39 -10.42
N LYS A 119 -2.10 11.68 -10.78
CA LYS A 119 -3.15 12.27 -11.61
C LYS A 119 -3.24 11.62 -12.99
N LYS A 120 -2.11 11.35 -13.65
CA LYS A 120 -2.07 10.65 -14.94
C LYS A 120 -2.56 9.21 -14.81
N GLU A 121 -2.24 8.55 -13.70
CA GLU A 121 -2.72 7.19 -13.41
C GLU A 121 -4.24 7.17 -13.26
N GLU A 122 -4.82 8.12 -12.52
CA GLU A 122 -6.28 8.26 -12.43
C GLU A 122 -6.93 8.52 -13.80
N GLU A 123 -6.32 9.37 -14.63
CA GLU A 123 -6.77 9.61 -16.01
C GLU A 123 -6.73 8.33 -16.85
N LEU A 124 -5.66 7.54 -16.74
CA LEU A 124 -5.53 6.25 -17.42
C LEU A 124 -6.57 5.23 -16.93
N ARG A 125 -6.79 5.12 -15.62
CA ARG A 125 -7.84 4.25 -15.05
C ARG A 125 -9.23 4.65 -15.56
N ARG A 126 -9.53 5.95 -15.68
CA ARG A 126 -10.77 6.43 -16.30
C ARG A 126 -10.86 6.04 -17.77
N CYS A 127 -9.79 6.24 -18.54
CA CYS A 127 -9.74 5.83 -19.94
C CYS A 127 -9.91 4.31 -20.12
N GLU A 128 -9.37 3.48 -19.22
CA GLU A 128 -9.56 2.03 -19.26
C GLU A 128 -11.03 1.64 -19.08
N VAL A 129 -11.71 2.23 -18.09
CA VAL A 129 -13.15 2.01 -17.87
C VAL A 129 -13.97 2.44 -19.10
N GLU A 130 -13.63 3.58 -19.72
CA GLU A 130 -14.26 4.03 -20.96
C GLU A 130 -14.00 3.06 -22.13
N HIS A 131 -12.77 2.56 -22.27
CA HIS A 131 -12.41 1.59 -23.30
C HIS A 131 -13.14 0.25 -23.11
N GLU A 132 -13.28 -0.24 -21.88
CA GLU A 132 -14.07 -1.43 -21.60
C GLU A 132 -15.55 -1.24 -21.95
N LYS A 133 -16.11 -0.06 -21.63
CA LYS A 133 -17.48 0.27 -22.02
C LYS A 133 -17.65 0.26 -23.54
N LEU A 134 -16.74 0.93 -24.27
CA LEU A 134 -16.75 0.93 -25.73
C LEU A 134 -16.57 -0.47 -26.32
N ARG A 135 -15.73 -1.33 -25.72
CA ARG A 135 -15.60 -2.74 -26.15
C ARG A 135 -16.92 -3.50 -26.01
N ARG A 136 -17.62 -3.35 -24.88
CA ARG A 136 -18.95 -3.97 -24.67
C ARG A 136 -19.97 -3.47 -25.70
N GLU A 137 -19.98 -2.17 -25.99
CA GLU A 137 -20.85 -1.59 -27.02
C GLU A 137 -20.54 -2.16 -28.41
N VAL A 138 -19.26 -2.28 -28.79
CA VAL A 138 -18.85 -2.88 -30.07
C VAL A 138 -19.24 -4.37 -30.16
N GLU A 139 -19.11 -5.13 -29.08
CA GLU A 139 -19.55 -6.53 -29.03
C GLU A 139 -21.06 -6.66 -29.18
N GLU A 140 -21.83 -5.74 -28.58
CA GLU A 140 -23.26 -5.66 -28.76
C GLU A 140 -23.63 -5.35 -30.21
N PHE A 141 -22.99 -4.37 -30.85
CA PHE A 141 -23.20 -4.09 -32.27
C PHE A 141 -22.90 -5.29 -33.17
N ARG A 142 -21.79 -6.00 -32.94
CA ARG A 142 -21.45 -7.23 -33.68
C ARG A 142 -22.45 -8.36 -33.43
N ARG A 143 -23.06 -8.41 -32.26
CA ARG A 143 -24.14 -9.37 -31.97
C ARG A 143 -25.41 -9.00 -32.73
N LEU A 144 -25.78 -7.72 -32.75
CA LEU A 144 -26.94 -7.23 -33.49
C LEU A 144 -26.79 -7.41 -35.00
N GLU A 145 -25.59 -7.19 -35.54
CA GLU A 145 -25.28 -7.42 -36.95
C GLU A 145 -25.45 -8.90 -37.33
N ARG A 146 -24.88 -9.82 -36.55
CA ARG A 146 -25.08 -11.27 -36.74
C ARG A 146 -26.55 -11.67 -36.69
N LEU A 147 -27.33 -11.10 -35.77
CA LEU A 147 -28.77 -11.36 -35.69
C LEU A 147 -29.52 -10.81 -36.91
N ALA A 148 -29.11 -9.66 -37.45
CA ALA A 148 -29.68 -9.11 -38.68
C ALA A 148 -29.38 -10.02 -39.89
N GLU A 149 -28.15 -10.50 -40.03
CA GLU A 149 -27.77 -11.46 -41.08
C GLU A 149 -28.57 -12.77 -40.98
N MET A 150 -28.69 -13.34 -39.77
CA MET A 150 -29.49 -14.54 -39.54
C MET A 150 -30.97 -14.32 -39.91
N ARG A 151 -31.53 -13.14 -39.60
CA ARG A 151 -32.90 -12.80 -39.97
C ARG A 151 -33.06 -12.76 -41.50
N ASP A 152 -32.11 -12.16 -42.21
CA ASP A 152 -32.17 -12.04 -43.66
C ASP A 152 -32.01 -13.42 -44.34
N GLN A 153 -31.13 -14.29 -43.79
CA GLN A 153 -31.03 -15.70 -44.19
C GLN A 153 -32.35 -16.46 -43.98
N LEU A 154 -32.99 -16.31 -42.82
CA LEU A 154 -34.30 -16.93 -42.55
C LEU A 154 -35.38 -16.43 -43.50
N ARG A 155 -35.34 -15.15 -43.88
CA ARG A 155 -36.26 -14.57 -44.86
C ARG A 155 -36.06 -15.17 -46.25
N ALA A 156 -34.81 -15.29 -46.69
CA ALA A 156 -34.46 -15.94 -47.95
C ALA A 156 -34.87 -17.43 -47.97
N GLN A 157 -34.66 -18.15 -46.85
CA GLN A 157 -35.10 -19.54 -46.70
C GLN A 157 -36.62 -19.67 -46.79
N ARG A 158 -37.36 -18.77 -46.14
CA ARG A 158 -38.83 -18.73 -46.23
C ARG A 158 -39.29 -18.48 -47.66
N GLU A 159 -38.71 -17.51 -48.35
CA GLU A 159 -39.05 -17.21 -49.75
C GLU A 159 -38.74 -18.37 -50.69
N ALA A 160 -37.63 -19.08 -50.47
CA ALA A 160 -37.29 -20.29 -51.22
C ALA A 160 -38.29 -21.43 -50.97
N LEU A 161 -38.71 -21.64 -49.71
CA LEU A 161 -39.74 -22.61 -49.36
C LEU A 161 -41.09 -22.24 -49.97
N ASP A 162 -41.51 -20.98 -49.87
CA ASP A 162 -42.77 -20.49 -50.46
C ASP A 162 -42.78 -20.62 -51.99
N THR A 163 -41.62 -20.50 -52.64
CA THR A 163 -41.46 -20.74 -54.07
C THR A 163 -41.59 -22.22 -54.40
N ARG A 164 -40.88 -23.10 -53.67
CA ARG A 164 -41.01 -24.57 -53.82
C ARG A 164 -42.45 -25.05 -53.57
N PHE A 165 -43.13 -24.55 -52.55
CA PHE A 165 -44.53 -24.91 -52.28
C PHE A 165 -45.48 -24.49 -53.41
N ARG A 166 -45.24 -23.33 -54.05
CA ARG A 166 -46.00 -22.91 -55.22
C ARG A 166 -45.74 -23.81 -56.43
N GLU A 167 -44.48 -24.17 -56.67
CA GLU A 167 -44.10 -25.10 -57.75
C GLU A 167 -44.72 -26.49 -57.54
N LEU A 168 -44.67 -27.02 -56.31
CA LEU A 168 -45.28 -28.31 -55.96
C LEU A 168 -46.80 -28.29 -56.08
N ARG A 169 -47.48 -27.19 -55.70
CA ARG A 169 -48.93 -27.04 -55.94
C ARG A 169 -49.30 -26.94 -57.42
N ALA A 170 -48.42 -26.44 -58.26
CA ALA A 170 -48.66 -26.29 -59.70
C ALA A 170 -48.47 -27.60 -60.47
N ARG A 171 -47.72 -28.57 -59.93
CA ARG A 171 -47.58 -29.92 -60.49
C ARG A 171 -48.72 -30.81 -59.99
N ASN A 172 -49.47 -31.41 -60.91
CA ASN A 172 -50.57 -32.33 -60.59
C ASN A 172 -50.12 -33.52 -59.71
N LEU A 173 -50.89 -33.79 -58.64
CA LEU A 173 -50.62 -34.66 -57.48
C LEU A 173 -50.42 -36.17 -57.75
N GLY A 174 -50.33 -36.63 -59.01
CA GLY A 174 -50.24 -38.06 -59.35
C GLY A 174 -48.82 -38.62 -59.49
N ALA A 175 -47.84 -37.79 -59.85
CA ALA A 175 -46.41 -38.16 -59.94
C ALA A 175 -45.60 -37.68 -58.73
N LEU A 176 -46.26 -37.00 -57.79
CA LEU A 176 -45.68 -36.29 -56.66
C LEU A 176 -45.23 -37.21 -55.52
N ASP A 177 -45.82 -38.40 -55.38
CA ASP A 177 -45.45 -39.31 -54.29
C ASP A 177 -44.01 -39.83 -54.41
N GLU A 178 -43.54 -40.15 -55.63
CA GLU A 178 -42.16 -40.60 -55.80
C GLU A 178 -41.13 -39.46 -55.80
N GLU A 179 -41.49 -38.28 -56.33
CA GLU A 179 -40.65 -37.08 -56.18
C GLU A 179 -40.58 -36.61 -54.70
N LEU A 180 -41.67 -36.74 -53.93
CA LEU A 180 -41.69 -36.48 -52.49
C LEU A 180 -40.87 -37.53 -51.74
N ARG A 181 -40.89 -38.79 -52.15
CA ARG A 181 -40.07 -39.86 -51.55
C ARG A 181 -38.59 -39.60 -51.78
N THR A 182 -38.19 -39.26 -53.01
CA THR A 182 -36.79 -38.90 -53.32
C THR A 182 -36.37 -37.59 -52.67
N ALA A 183 -37.25 -36.59 -52.57
CA ALA A 183 -36.96 -35.34 -51.86
C ALA A 183 -36.88 -35.55 -50.34
N ALA A 184 -37.69 -36.46 -49.77
CA ALA A 184 -37.61 -36.84 -48.36
C ALA A 184 -36.33 -37.63 -48.06
N ASP A 185 -35.92 -38.56 -48.94
CA ASP A 185 -34.66 -39.29 -48.82
C ASP A 185 -33.45 -38.36 -48.97
N ALA A 186 -33.50 -37.39 -49.89
CA ALA A 186 -32.46 -36.37 -50.04
C ALA A 186 -32.38 -35.42 -48.83
N LEU A 187 -33.52 -35.09 -48.21
CA LEU A 187 -33.54 -34.34 -46.96
C LEU A 187 -33.00 -35.16 -45.79
N LEU A 188 -33.32 -36.45 -45.71
CA LEU A 188 -32.77 -37.37 -44.72
C LEU A 188 -31.25 -37.49 -44.85
N GLN A 189 -30.74 -37.69 -46.08
CA GLN A 189 -29.30 -37.69 -46.36
C GLN A 189 -28.64 -36.35 -46.00
N LEU A 190 -29.23 -35.22 -46.37
CA LEU A 190 -28.70 -33.90 -46.01
C LEU A 190 -28.69 -33.69 -44.49
N THR A 191 -29.70 -34.18 -43.77
CA THR A 191 -29.72 -34.12 -42.30
C THR A 191 -28.72 -35.07 -41.66
N GLU A 192 -28.47 -36.25 -42.24
CA GLU A 192 -27.44 -37.19 -41.78
C GLU A 192 -26.04 -36.63 -42.03
N GLU A 193 -25.79 -36.02 -43.20
CA GLU A 193 -24.54 -35.34 -43.52
C GLU A 193 -24.32 -34.12 -42.60
N GLN A 194 -25.35 -33.33 -42.34
CA GLN A 194 -25.27 -32.22 -41.38
C GLN A 194 -25.04 -32.69 -39.94
N LEU A 195 -25.65 -33.81 -39.54
CA LEU A 195 -25.40 -34.44 -38.23
C LEU A 195 -23.97 -34.98 -38.13
N ALA A 196 -23.45 -35.60 -39.18
CA ALA A 196 -22.07 -36.10 -39.25
C ALA A 196 -21.03 -34.96 -39.18
N VAL A 197 -21.37 -33.77 -39.68
CA VAL A 197 -20.53 -32.57 -39.55
C VAL A 197 -20.66 -31.93 -38.17
N LEU A 198 -21.83 -32.00 -37.54
CA LEU A 198 -22.07 -31.45 -36.21
C LEU A 198 -21.43 -32.29 -35.10
N GLU A 199 -21.41 -33.62 -35.21
CA GLU A 199 -20.84 -34.53 -34.20
C GLU A 199 -19.36 -34.22 -33.81
N PRO A 200 -18.41 -34.05 -34.75
CA PRO A 200 -17.04 -33.68 -34.39
C PRO A 200 -16.96 -32.28 -33.80
N ARG A 201 -17.81 -31.34 -34.26
CA ARG A 201 -17.83 -29.96 -33.76
C ARG A 201 -18.40 -29.88 -32.34
N THR A 202 -19.40 -30.69 -32.01
CA THR A 202 -19.93 -30.80 -30.64
C THR A 202 -18.95 -31.51 -29.73
N ARG A 203 -18.26 -32.57 -30.21
CA ARG A 203 -17.18 -33.22 -29.45
C ARG A 203 -16.04 -32.24 -29.13
N GLN A 204 -15.58 -31.46 -30.11
CA GLN A 204 -14.55 -30.44 -29.90
C GLN A 204 -15.00 -29.33 -28.92
N ALA A 205 -16.26 -28.88 -29.02
CA ALA A 205 -16.81 -27.89 -28.10
C ALA A 205 -16.92 -28.43 -26.66
N LEU A 206 -17.25 -29.71 -26.48
CA LEU A 206 -17.27 -30.36 -25.18
C LEU A 206 -15.87 -30.53 -24.60
N GLU A 207 -14.87 -30.90 -25.41
CA GLU A 207 -13.47 -30.96 -24.97
C GLU A 207 -12.96 -29.58 -24.53
N GLN A 208 -13.29 -28.52 -25.29
CA GLN A 208 -12.98 -27.14 -24.90
C GLN A 208 -13.68 -26.76 -23.59
N ALA A 209 -14.96 -27.11 -23.44
CA ALA A 209 -15.71 -26.84 -22.21
C ALA A 209 -15.10 -27.56 -21.00
N VAL A 210 -14.70 -28.83 -21.13
CA VAL A 210 -14.01 -29.58 -20.06
C VAL A 210 -12.69 -28.91 -19.71
N SER A 211 -11.87 -28.55 -20.69
CA SER A 211 -10.60 -27.87 -20.43
C SER A 211 -10.78 -26.51 -19.74
N ALA A 212 -11.81 -25.74 -20.12
CA ALA A 212 -12.13 -24.48 -19.47
C ALA A 212 -12.64 -24.69 -18.04
N GLN A 213 -13.35 -25.79 -17.79
CA GLN A 213 -13.85 -26.16 -16.46
C GLN A 213 -12.71 -26.59 -15.53
N GLU A 214 -11.69 -27.28 -16.04
CA GLU A 214 -10.46 -27.59 -15.30
C GLU A 214 -9.66 -26.32 -14.95
N VAL A 215 -9.51 -25.39 -15.91
CA VAL A 215 -8.86 -24.09 -15.65
C VAL A 215 -9.62 -23.29 -14.59
N LEU A 216 -10.95 -23.28 -14.66
CA LEU A 216 -11.79 -22.60 -13.66
C LEU A 216 -11.63 -23.25 -12.28
N ALA A 217 -11.65 -24.58 -12.18
CA ALA A 217 -11.49 -25.29 -10.91
C ALA A 217 -10.12 -25.02 -10.27
N ASN A 218 -9.05 -24.93 -11.07
CA ASN A 218 -7.72 -24.55 -10.58
C ASN A 218 -7.69 -23.11 -10.08
N ALA A 219 -8.30 -22.16 -10.81
CA ALA A 219 -8.38 -20.77 -10.37
C ALA A 219 -9.21 -20.61 -9.09
N GLU A 220 -10.30 -21.38 -8.93
CA GLU A 220 -11.08 -21.43 -7.69
C GLU A 220 -10.28 -21.99 -6.52
N TYR A 221 -9.46 -23.01 -6.77
CA TYR A 221 -8.54 -23.58 -5.77
C TYR A 221 -7.52 -22.53 -5.32
N ASP A 222 -6.82 -21.88 -6.25
CA ASP A 222 -5.83 -20.83 -5.96
C ASP A 222 -6.44 -19.65 -5.19
N LEU A 223 -7.66 -19.25 -5.55
CA LEU A 223 -8.40 -18.21 -4.83
C LEU A 223 -8.78 -18.65 -3.41
N SER A 224 -9.18 -19.91 -3.23
CA SER A 224 -9.47 -20.45 -1.90
C SER A 224 -8.21 -20.49 -1.02
N GLU A 225 -7.06 -20.89 -1.57
CA GLU A 225 -5.78 -20.91 -0.88
C GLU A 225 -5.35 -19.49 -0.48
N GLY A 226 -5.43 -18.54 -1.42
CA GLY A 226 -5.16 -17.14 -1.16
C GLY A 226 -6.08 -16.55 -0.09
N SER A 227 -7.36 -16.93 -0.07
CA SER A 227 -8.30 -16.49 0.97
C SER A 227 -7.95 -17.03 2.36
N HIS A 228 -7.46 -18.28 2.44
CA HIS A 228 -7.00 -18.88 3.69
C HIS A 228 -5.71 -18.23 4.19
N GLN A 229 -4.78 -17.88 3.29
CA GLN A 229 -3.57 -17.12 3.64
C GLN A 229 -3.92 -15.72 4.14
N LEU A 230 -4.82 -15.00 3.46
CA LEU A 230 -5.27 -13.68 3.90
C LEU A 230 -5.89 -13.73 5.30
N ALA A 231 -6.75 -14.73 5.58
CA ALA A 231 -7.32 -14.92 6.90
C ALA A 231 -6.26 -15.23 7.97
N ALA A 232 -5.25 -16.05 7.64
CA ALA A 232 -4.15 -16.36 8.55
C ALA A 232 -3.27 -15.14 8.85
N ASP A 233 -3.05 -14.27 7.85
CA ASP A 233 -2.30 -13.03 8.02
C ASP A 233 -3.08 -11.99 8.83
N GLN A 234 -4.41 -11.91 8.63
CA GLN A 234 -5.29 -11.09 9.47
C GLN A 234 -5.25 -11.55 10.93
N ASP A 235 -5.40 -12.85 11.20
CA ASP A 235 -5.25 -13.43 12.54
C ASP A 235 -3.90 -13.09 13.16
N ARG A 236 -2.83 -13.09 12.35
CA ARG A 236 -1.47 -12.75 12.81
C ARG A 236 -1.37 -11.26 13.15
N LEU A 237 -1.94 -10.38 12.34
CA LEU A 237 -1.98 -8.94 12.60
C LEU A 237 -2.74 -8.64 13.91
N GLU A 238 -3.91 -9.25 14.11
CA GLU A 238 -4.68 -9.10 15.34
C GLU A 238 -3.89 -9.55 16.58
N ARG A 239 -3.13 -10.67 16.48
CA ARG A 239 -2.25 -11.11 17.57
C ARG A 239 -1.14 -10.10 17.86
N ILE A 240 -0.47 -9.58 16.83
CA ILE A 240 0.58 -8.57 17.00
C ILE A 240 0.00 -7.31 17.65
N GLN A 241 -1.18 -6.86 17.23
CA GLN A 241 -1.87 -5.72 17.84
C GLN A 241 -2.20 -5.98 19.31
N ALA A 242 -2.72 -7.16 19.64
CA ALA A 242 -3.02 -7.53 21.01
C ALA A 242 -1.74 -7.58 21.89
N GLU A 243 -0.62 -8.02 21.34
CA GLU A 243 0.69 -8.01 22.01
C GLU A 243 1.21 -6.57 22.21
N GLN A 244 1.14 -5.72 21.18
CA GLN A 244 1.53 -4.32 21.28
C GLN A 244 0.68 -3.57 22.31
N GLY A 245 -0.64 -3.77 22.32
CA GLY A 245 -1.54 -3.18 23.32
C GLY A 245 -1.17 -3.60 24.75
N LYS A 246 -0.74 -4.85 24.96
CA LYS A 246 -0.22 -5.29 26.28
C LYS A 246 1.07 -4.56 26.66
N VAL A 247 1.97 -4.33 25.70
CA VAL A 247 3.21 -3.58 25.93
C VAL A 247 2.89 -2.13 26.31
N PHE A 248 2.04 -1.45 25.54
CA PHE A 248 1.63 -0.06 25.83
C PHE A 248 0.94 0.08 27.19
N THR A 249 0.02 -0.82 27.54
CA THR A 249 -0.63 -0.79 28.86
C THR A 249 0.36 -1.02 30.00
N SER A 250 1.38 -1.87 29.81
CA SER A 250 2.45 -2.05 30.80
C SER A 250 3.34 -0.82 30.92
N LEU A 251 3.74 -0.19 29.82
CA LEU A 251 4.50 1.07 29.81
C LEU A 251 3.72 2.20 30.48
N ALA A 252 2.42 2.33 30.20
CA ALA A 252 1.56 3.32 30.85
C ALA A 252 1.49 3.08 32.37
N ARG A 253 1.44 1.81 32.82
CA ARG A 253 1.51 1.47 34.25
C ARG A 253 2.85 1.84 34.87
N TYR A 254 3.97 1.64 34.17
CA TYR A 254 5.29 2.07 34.65
C TYR A 254 5.38 3.60 34.75
N ALA A 255 4.93 4.32 33.73
CA ALA A 255 4.89 5.79 33.75
C ALA A 255 4.00 6.35 34.89
N GLN A 256 2.91 5.65 35.22
CA GLN A 256 2.06 5.97 36.37
C GLN A 256 2.78 5.70 37.69
N ALA A 257 3.45 4.56 37.83
CA ALA A 257 4.23 4.22 39.03
C ALA A 257 5.38 5.22 39.26
N ASP A 258 6.05 5.66 38.18
CA ASP A 258 7.11 6.67 38.25
C ASP A 258 6.57 8.01 38.75
N ARG A 259 5.34 8.40 38.35
CA ARG A 259 4.66 9.59 38.87
C ARG A 259 4.30 9.45 40.35
N GLU A 260 3.82 8.30 40.77
CA GLU A 260 3.53 8.03 42.19
C GLU A 260 4.80 8.06 43.04
N LEU A 261 5.92 7.53 42.53
CA LEU A 261 7.25 7.61 43.14
C LEU A 261 7.73 9.07 43.24
N ALA A 262 7.66 9.83 42.15
CA ALA A 262 8.03 11.25 42.14
C ALA A 262 7.20 12.06 43.15
N GLN A 263 5.89 11.80 43.24
CA GLN A 263 5.01 12.43 44.23
C GLN A 263 5.32 12.00 45.67
N ALA A 264 5.65 10.73 45.90
CA ALA A 264 6.04 10.22 47.21
C ALA A 264 7.37 10.84 47.68
N LEU A 265 8.33 10.98 46.77
CA LEU A 265 9.58 11.71 47.03
C LEU A 265 9.33 13.18 47.36
N ARG A 266 8.38 13.84 46.67
CA ARG A 266 7.96 15.22 47.01
C ARG A 266 7.36 15.34 48.41
N LYS A 267 6.47 14.41 48.77
CA LYS A 267 5.83 14.39 50.10
C LYS A 267 6.83 14.05 51.21
N GLY A 268 7.82 13.20 50.93
CA GLY A 268 8.92 12.90 51.86
C GLY A 268 9.91 14.05 52.03
N ALA A 269 10.18 14.82 50.97
CA ALA A 269 11.01 16.03 51.03
C ALA A 269 10.27 17.24 51.63
N GLY A 270 8.93 17.16 51.76
CA GLY A 270 8.06 18.23 52.26
C GLY A 270 7.78 18.23 53.77
N ALA A 271 8.42 17.35 54.55
CA ALA A 271 8.34 17.37 56.01
C ALA A 271 9.73 17.67 56.60
N ASP A 272 9.94 18.95 56.93
CA ASP A 272 11.01 19.48 57.78
C ASP A 272 12.46 19.19 57.37
N THR A 273 12.97 19.90 56.36
CA THR A 273 14.36 20.39 56.41
C THR A 273 14.62 21.52 55.40
N PRO A 274 14.77 22.78 55.84
CA PRO A 274 15.26 23.86 54.98
C PRO A 274 16.80 23.83 54.98
N GLY A 275 17.37 23.24 53.93
CA GLY A 275 18.82 23.29 53.69
C GLY A 275 19.10 23.08 52.19
N PRO A 276 20.00 23.87 51.57
CA PRO A 276 20.32 23.72 50.16
C PRO A 276 21.20 22.47 50.00
N VAL A 277 20.72 21.48 49.24
CA VAL A 277 21.53 20.34 48.81
C VAL A 277 22.18 20.71 47.48
N PRO A 278 23.52 20.85 47.41
CA PRO A 278 24.23 21.01 46.16
C PRO A 278 24.62 19.62 45.62
N GLY A 279 24.13 19.27 44.44
CA GLY A 279 24.56 18.07 43.73
C GLY A 279 23.56 17.56 42.70
N GLN A 280 23.81 17.92 41.43
CA GLN A 280 23.46 17.18 40.20
C GLN A 280 22.34 16.13 40.30
N GLY A 281 21.11 16.62 40.26
CA GLY A 281 19.94 15.85 39.87
C GLY A 281 18.96 16.80 39.20
N LEU A 282 18.27 16.34 38.15
CA LEU A 282 17.13 17.06 37.58
C LEU A 282 16.21 17.50 38.71
N THR A 283 15.82 18.77 38.70
CA THR A 283 14.87 19.27 39.69
C THR A 283 13.56 18.48 39.55
N LEU A 284 12.86 18.27 40.66
CA LEU A 284 11.66 17.43 40.67
C LEU A 284 10.57 17.94 39.69
N GLU A 285 10.56 19.24 39.39
CA GLU A 285 9.73 19.88 38.37
C GLU A 285 10.12 19.47 36.94
N GLU A 286 11.43 19.42 36.64
CA GLU A 286 11.92 19.00 35.32
C GLU A 286 11.60 17.53 35.04
N VAL A 287 11.63 16.66 36.05
CA VAL A 287 11.22 15.24 35.91
C VAL A 287 9.72 15.11 35.65
N GLU A 288 8.88 15.95 36.27
CA GLU A 288 7.43 15.98 36.03
C GLU A 288 7.08 16.47 34.62
N ASP A 289 7.77 17.49 34.11
CA ASP A 289 7.55 17.96 32.74
C ASP A 289 8.06 16.96 31.70
N LEU A 290 9.15 16.24 31.98
CA LEU A 290 9.64 15.17 31.11
C LEU A 290 8.67 13.97 31.07
N THR A 291 8.12 13.57 32.22
CA THR A 291 7.11 12.50 32.26
C THR A 291 5.80 12.92 31.58
N ARG A 292 5.34 14.17 31.78
CA ARG A 292 4.16 14.72 31.07
C ARG A 292 4.37 14.74 29.55
N THR A 293 5.57 15.08 29.11
CA THR A 293 5.92 15.11 27.67
C THR A 293 5.94 13.71 27.07
N ILE A 294 6.50 12.72 27.79
CA ILE A 294 6.50 11.31 27.36
C ILE A 294 5.06 10.76 27.29
N GLU A 295 4.18 11.11 28.23
CA GLU A 295 2.77 10.71 28.17
C GLU A 295 2.05 11.32 26.97
N GLN A 296 2.26 12.61 26.69
CA GLN A 296 1.65 13.24 25.52
C GLN A 296 2.15 12.65 24.21
N GLN A 297 3.42 12.25 24.16
CA GLN A 297 4.01 11.53 23.03
C GLN A 297 3.39 10.14 22.88
N LEU A 298 3.17 9.41 23.98
CA LEU A 298 2.52 8.10 23.96
C LEU A 298 1.06 8.18 23.52
N ILE A 299 0.29 9.16 24.02
CA ILE A 299 -1.10 9.37 23.61
C ILE A 299 -1.18 9.73 22.12
N LYS A 300 -0.29 10.59 21.63
CA LYS A 300 -0.23 10.92 20.19
C LYS A 300 0.16 9.72 19.34
N ALA A 301 1.11 8.90 19.80
CA ALA A 301 1.48 7.68 19.10
C ALA A 301 0.31 6.68 19.05
N ASP A 302 -0.44 6.54 20.14
CA ASP A 302 -1.62 5.66 20.22
C ASP A 302 -2.77 6.18 19.35
N GLU A 303 -2.98 7.51 19.27
CA GLU A 303 -3.94 8.13 18.35
C GLU A 303 -3.54 7.97 16.87
N ILE A 304 -2.25 8.10 16.54
CA ILE A 304 -1.74 7.91 15.19
C ILE A 304 -1.85 6.45 14.77
N LEU A 305 -1.45 5.51 15.65
CA LEU A 305 -1.62 4.08 15.41
C LEU A 305 -3.11 3.72 15.27
N GLY A 306 -3.97 4.24 16.14
CA GLY A 306 -5.42 4.05 16.04
C GLY A 306 -5.98 4.58 14.72
N ARG A 307 -5.50 5.72 14.23
CA ARG A 307 -5.94 6.33 12.96
C ARG A 307 -5.42 5.58 11.72
N ILE A 308 -4.20 5.06 11.77
CA ILE A 308 -3.63 4.21 10.70
C ILE A 308 -4.36 2.86 10.64
N LEU A 309 -4.76 2.32 11.79
CA LEU A 309 -5.43 1.02 11.89
C LEU A 309 -6.94 1.07 11.61
N THR A 310 -7.60 2.23 11.80
CA THR A 310 -9.03 2.43 11.46
C THR A 310 -9.24 3.02 10.07
N ALA A 311 -8.18 3.40 9.36
CA ALA A 311 -8.28 3.70 7.95
C ALA A 311 -8.69 2.41 7.22
N PRO A 312 -9.86 2.36 6.55
CA PRO A 312 -10.20 1.20 5.73
C PRO A 312 -9.09 1.04 4.68
N GLN A 313 -8.53 -0.17 4.57
CA GLN A 313 -7.76 -0.57 3.40
C GLN A 313 -8.72 -0.54 2.19
N GLU A 314 -8.89 0.64 1.62
CA GLU A 314 -9.42 0.78 0.26
C GLU A 314 -8.36 0.19 -0.67
N GLU A 315 -8.65 -1.06 -1.06
CA GLU A 315 -8.35 -1.68 -2.34
C GLU A 315 -7.02 -1.28 -3.00
N ASP A 316 -6.01 -2.11 -2.77
CA ASP A 316 -5.05 -2.46 -3.82
C ASP A 316 -4.94 -4.00 -3.75
N GLY A 317 -5.24 -4.77 -4.78
CA GLY A 317 -5.20 -4.48 -6.19
C GLY A 317 -4.71 -5.77 -6.81
N GLY A 318 -5.63 -6.56 -7.37
CA GLY A 318 -5.35 -7.89 -7.86
C GLY A 318 -4.15 -7.94 -8.81
N THR A 319 -3.08 -8.60 -8.39
CA THR A 319 -1.99 -9.00 -9.25
C THR A 319 -2.48 -10.08 -10.20
N ARG A 320 -2.86 -9.65 -11.42
CA ARG A 320 -3.00 -10.52 -12.59
C ARG A 320 -1.68 -11.24 -12.82
N ILE A 321 -1.66 -12.54 -12.53
CA ILE A 321 -0.67 -13.48 -13.04
C ILE A 321 -0.87 -13.54 -14.57
N THR A 322 -0.07 -12.79 -15.32
CA THR A 322 0.05 -12.98 -16.76
C THR A 322 0.87 -14.25 -17.01
N GLY A 323 0.15 -15.34 -17.30
CA GLY A 323 0.72 -16.55 -17.86
C GLY A 323 1.51 -16.23 -19.12
N THR A 324 2.79 -16.60 -19.12
CA THR A 324 3.65 -16.59 -20.29
C THR A 324 3.73 -18.04 -20.78
N GLN A 325 3.06 -18.34 -21.90
CA GLN A 325 3.30 -19.54 -22.70
C GLN A 325 4.25 -19.17 -23.86
N PRO A 326 5.01 -20.15 -24.36
CA PRO A 326 4.49 -20.96 -25.48
C PRO A 326 4.07 -22.38 -25.09
#